data_AF-A0A258B5Q4-F1
#
_entry.id   AF-A0A258B5Q4-F1
#
_cell.length_a   1.000
_cell.length_b   1.000
_cell.length_c   1.000
_cell.angle_alpha   90.00
_cell.angle_beta   90.00
_cell.angle_gamma   90.00
#
_symmetry.space_group_name_H-M   'P 1'
#
loop_
_entity.id
_entity.type
_entity.pdbx_description
1 polymer ?
#
loop_
_entity_poly.entity_id
_entity_poly.type
_entity_poly.pdbx_seq_one_letter_code
_entity_poly.pdbx_strand_id
1 'polypeptide(L)'
;TPADMAFKALYEEEWAWREALNPREEGKTPDRLPDVLPAFQQKKMKKWTEVKAALDRIDPKTLSAENQINYIVYRHQIDTNLADQTFRTYENNWGFWNSLSWASRRTLRTEADYRSYIAWLNDVPRFFDQGTANLKAGLKRGFTPSRISIQGRDSSISIPYEGKATEDTSFYAPFITMPASIPADKQAELQRLGKEAIEKSVIPAHKKLLTFVRSEYMPKARTTIAAYDLPDGKAYYQALIREYVTLDLTPDQIHQTGLDEVAKIKAEMLEVMKQVKFSGTLAEFNDFLRTDPQFYVDTPQQFLDRGSRISKEFDGKAKDYFGRLPRQRFAVIPTPDAIAPFNTGGNGGPGVLILNTYNLKSRPLYTLPALVLHEGAPGHAMQMPFALENKTLPEFRQNGYISAYGEGWALY
;
A
#
# COMPACT_ATOMS: atom_id res chain seq x y z
N THR A 1 -35.92 -1.24 -6.63
CA THR A 1 -36.95 -1.53 -5.61
C THR A 1 -36.84 -0.52 -4.46
N PRO A 2 -37.82 -0.44 -3.52
CA PRO A 2 -37.64 0.36 -2.30
C PRO A 2 -36.37 -0.03 -1.52
N ALA A 3 -36.02 -1.32 -1.49
CA ALA A 3 -34.78 -1.80 -0.89
C ALA A 3 -33.53 -1.28 -1.61
N ASP A 4 -33.53 -1.24 -2.96
CA ASP A 4 -32.43 -0.65 -3.73
C ASP A 4 -32.22 0.83 -3.40
N MET A 5 -33.32 1.60 -3.28
CA MET A 5 -33.23 3.02 -2.94
C MET A 5 -32.70 3.23 -1.52
N ALA A 6 -33.15 2.42 -0.56
CA ALA A 6 -32.68 2.47 0.82
C ALA A 6 -31.19 2.10 0.93
N PHE A 7 -30.77 1.03 0.25
CA PHE A 7 -29.36 0.62 0.20
C PHE A 7 -28.50 1.69 -0.46
N LYS A 8 -28.96 2.27 -1.58
CA LYS A 8 -28.29 3.36 -2.29
C LYS A 8 -28.07 4.58 -1.42
N ALA A 9 -29.14 5.08 -0.80
CA ALA A 9 -29.05 6.23 0.09
C ALA A 9 -28.05 5.99 1.23
N LEU A 10 -28.05 4.78 1.81
CA LEU A 10 -27.13 4.41 2.89
C LEU A 10 -25.66 4.44 2.45
N TYR A 11 -25.33 3.76 1.35
CA TYR A 11 -23.92 3.72 0.92
C TYR A 11 -23.44 5.06 0.39
N GLU A 12 -24.30 5.87 -0.25
CA GLU A 12 -23.91 7.20 -0.75
C GLU A 12 -23.60 8.16 0.41
N GLU A 13 -24.44 8.16 1.46
CA GLU A 13 -24.21 8.99 2.65
C GLU A 13 -22.91 8.61 3.38
N GLU A 14 -22.73 7.32 3.64
CA GLU A 14 -21.53 6.85 4.34
C GLU A 14 -20.27 7.01 3.49
N TRP A 15 -20.33 6.74 2.19
CA TRP A 15 -19.19 6.89 1.31
C TRP A 15 -18.75 8.35 1.20
N ALA A 16 -19.70 9.28 1.04
CA ALA A 16 -19.41 10.71 1.05
C ALA A 16 -18.76 11.15 2.37
N TRP A 17 -19.26 10.65 3.50
CA TRP A 17 -18.65 10.88 4.81
C TRP A 17 -17.23 10.30 4.90
N ARG A 18 -17.02 9.08 4.40
CA ARG A 18 -15.73 8.38 4.43
C ARG A 18 -14.68 9.11 3.60
N GLU A 19 -15.04 9.55 2.40
CA GLU A 19 -14.15 10.34 1.53
C GLU A 19 -13.83 11.70 2.16
N ALA A 20 -14.77 12.33 2.87
CA ALA A 20 -14.50 13.57 3.59
C ALA A 20 -13.46 13.42 4.73
N LEU A 21 -13.20 12.19 5.23
CA LEU A 21 -12.17 11.96 6.25
C LEU A 21 -10.74 12.00 5.69
N ASN A 22 -10.57 11.62 4.43
CA ASN A 22 -9.30 11.59 3.71
C ASN A 22 -9.58 11.98 2.25
N PRO A 23 -9.85 13.27 1.99
CA PRO A 23 -10.31 13.70 0.68
C PRO A 23 -9.28 13.32 -0.38
N ARG A 24 -9.68 12.44 -1.30
CA ARG A 24 -8.93 12.10 -2.52
C ARG A 24 -9.10 13.24 -3.52
N GLU A 25 -8.65 14.44 -3.19
CA GLU A 25 -8.74 15.54 -4.15
C GLU A 25 -7.75 15.29 -5.28
N GLU A 26 -8.25 14.80 -6.42
CA GLU A 26 -7.52 14.79 -7.68
C GLU A 26 -6.98 16.21 -7.93
N GLY A 27 -5.67 16.38 -7.75
CA GLY A 27 -4.95 17.61 -8.08
C GLY A 27 -4.95 18.73 -7.04
N LYS A 28 -5.44 18.52 -5.81
CA LYS A 28 -5.23 19.48 -4.71
C LYS A 28 -4.40 18.87 -3.59
N THR A 29 -3.51 19.70 -3.05
CA THR A 29 -2.68 19.32 -1.91
C THR A 29 -3.44 19.63 -0.62
N PRO A 30 -3.81 18.62 0.21
CA PRO A 30 -4.32 18.87 1.55
C PRO A 30 -3.26 19.67 2.32
N ASP A 31 -3.71 20.68 3.04
CA ASP A 31 -2.86 21.52 3.88
C ASP A 31 -2.50 20.88 5.23
N ARG A 32 -3.08 19.70 5.53
CA ARG A 32 -2.89 18.96 6.78
C ARG A 32 -2.81 17.45 6.58
N LEU A 33 -2.10 16.79 7.50
CA LEU A 33 -2.08 15.34 7.64
C LEU A 33 -3.32 14.83 8.39
N PRO A 34 -3.73 13.56 8.20
CA PRO A 34 -4.88 13.00 8.91
C PRO A 34 -4.77 13.12 10.44
N ASP A 35 -5.90 13.28 11.13
CA ASP A 35 -5.97 13.12 12.57
C ASP A 35 -6.02 11.62 12.91
N VAL A 36 -5.11 11.16 13.76
CA VAL A 36 -5.00 9.74 14.13
C VAL A 36 -5.34 9.47 15.60
N LEU A 37 -5.80 10.46 16.35
CA LEU A 37 -6.08 10.33 17.78
C LEU A 37 -7.33 9.48 18.09
N PRO A 38 -7.42 8.91 19.32
CA PRO A 38 -8.55 8.08 19.74
C PRO A 38 -9.93 8.72 19.56
N ALA A 39 -10.07 10.03 19.77
CA ALA A 39 -11.33 10.74 19.60
C ALA A 39 -11.85 10.67 18.16
N PHE A 40 -10.95 10.70 17.18
CA PHE A 40 -11.30 10.54 15.77
C PHE A 40 -11.69 9.09 15.45
N GLN A 41 -11.00 8.11 16.04
CA GLN A 41 -11.32 6.69 15.89
C GLN A 41 -12.71 6.36 16.47
N GLN A 42 -13.09 6.96 17.60
CA GLN A 42 -14.43 6.80 18.17
C GLN A 42 -15.55 7.31 17.24
N LYS A 43 -15.32 8.40 16.49
CA LYS A 43 -16.26 8.88 15.48
C LYS A 43 -16.45 7.84 14.37
N LYS A 44 -15.35 7.21 13.93
CA LYS A 44 -15.41 6.13 12.92
C LYS A 44 -16.16 4.91 13.42
N MET A 45 -15.83 4.44 14.62
CA MET A 45 -16.52 3.32 15.26
C MET A 45 -18.03 3.57 15.33
N LYS A 46 -18.44 4.75 15.82
CA LYS A 46 -19.86 5.12 15.93
C LYS A 46 -20.54 5.08 14.55
N LYS A 47 -19.99 5.77 13.55
CA LYS A 47 -20.60 5.86 12.21
C LYS A 47 -20.73 4.48 11.57
N TRP A 48 -19.69 3.65 11.61
CA TRP A 48 -19.76 2.32 11.00
C TRP A 48 -20.67 1.36 11.77
N THR A 49 -20.83 1.53 13.08
CA THR A 49 -21.79 0.75 13.87
C THR A 49 -23.24 1.08 13.45
N GLU A 50 -23.54 2.37 13.27
CA GLU A 50 -24.84 2.84 12.77
C GLU A 50 -25.13 2.32 11.36
N VAL A 51 -24.13 2.37 10.47
CA VAL A 51 -24.24 1.90 9.08
C VAL A 51 -24.45 0.39 9.04
N LYS A 52 -23.73 -0.39 9.85
CA LYS A 52 -23.92 -1.83 9.97
C LYS A 52 -25.33 -2.16 10.43
N ALA A 53 -25.83 -1.47 11.46
CA ALA A 53 -27.19 -1.66 11.95
C ALA A 53 -28.26 -1.30 10.90
N ALA A 54 -28.00 -0.31 10.03
CA ALA A 54 -28.86 0.00 8.90
C ALA A 54 -28.80 -1.07 7.80
N LEU A 55 -27.61 -1.61 7.49
CA LEU A 55 -27.45 -2.72 6.54
C LEU A 55 -28.19 -3.98 6.99
N ASP A 56 -28.17 -4.28 8.28
CA ASP A 56 -28.84 -5.45 8.87
C ASP A 56 -30.38 -5.40 8.77
N ARG A 57 -30.95 -4.22 8.51
CA ARG A 57 -32.40 -4.04 8.29
C ARG A 57 -32.82 -4.26 6.84
N ILE A 58 -31.88 -4.31 5.91
CA ILE A 58 -32.15 -4.52 4.48
C ILE A 58 -32.10 -6.03 4.21
N ASP A 59 -33.22 -6.63 3.82
CA ASP A 59 -33.23 -8.03 3.36
C ASP A 59 -32.57 -8.11 1.97
N PRO A 60 -31.39 -8.77 1.83
CA PRO A 60 -30.68 -8.83 0.56
C PRO A 60 -31.51 -9.47 -0.56
N LYS A 61 -32.47 -10.34 -0.24
CA LYS A 61 -33.31 -11.00 -1.25
C LYS A 61 -34.28 -10.04 -1.95
N THR A 62 -34.50 -8.86 -1.37
CA THR A 62 -35.38 -7.81 -1.92
C THR A 62 -34.63 -6.79 -2.81
N LEU A 63 -33.30 -6.89 -2.85
CA LEU A 63 -32.44 -6.10 -3.73
C LEU A 63 -32.46 -6.68 -5.15
N SER A 64 -32.23 -5.80 -6.13
CA SER A 64 -31.93 -6.24 -7.50
C SER A 64 -30.68 -7.14 -7.54
N ALA A 65 -30.54 -7.97 -8.57
CA ALA A 65 -29.40 -8.86 -8.71
C ALA A 65 -28.05 -8.11 -8.65
N GLU A 66 -27.97 -6.93 -9.25
CA GLU A 66 -26.80 -6.07 -9.17
C GLU A 66 -26.56 -5.58 -7.73
N ASN A 67 -27.61 -5.13 -7.04
CA ASN A 67 -27.47 -4.64 -5.68
C ASN A 67 -27.23 -5.74 -4.64
N GLN A 68 -27.58 -6.99 -4.91
CA GLN A 68 -27.15 -8.11 -4.07
C GLN A 68 -25.62 -8.23 -4.04
N ILE A 69 -24.97 -8.07 -5.20
CA ILE A 69 -23.50 -8.07 -5.30
C ILE A 69 -22.92 -6.83 -4.60
N ASN A 70 -23.47 -5.65 -4.88
CA ASN A 70 -23.03 -4.40 -4.25
C ASN A 70 -23.17 -4.48 -2.72
N TYR A 71 -24.25 -5.06 -2.22
CA TYR A 71 -24.50 -5.26 -0.79
C TYR A 71 -23.46 -6.15 -0.14
N ILE A 72 -23.12 -7.30 -0.75
CA ILE A 72 -22.11 -8.21 -0.21
C ILE A 72 -20.75 -7.51 -0.12
N VAL A 73 -20.34 -6.81 -1.18
CA VAL A 73 -19.08 -6.06 -1.21
C VAL A 73 -19.07 -4.95 -0.17
N TYR A 74 -20.14 -4.17 -0.08
CA TYR A 74 -20.22 -3.05 0.84
C TYR A 74 -20.24 -3.51 2.30
N ARG A 75 -21.02 -4.56 2.60
CA ARG A 75 -21.09 -5.18 3.92
C ARG A 75 -19.72 -5.70 4.36
N HIS A 76 -18.99 -6.35 3.47
CA HIS A 76 -17.60 -6.78 3.71
C HIS A 76 -16.71 -5.59 4.11
N GLN A 77 -16.75 -4.49 3.37
CA GLN A 77 -15.97 -3.28 3.71
C GLN A 77 -16.34 -2.71 5.08
N ILE A 78 -17.64 -2.64 5.42
CA ILE A 78 -18.10 -2.13 6.71
C ILE A 78 -17.67 -3.04 7.86
N ASP A 79 -17.78 -4.37 7.67
CA ASP A 79 -17.36 -5.35 8.67
C ASP A 79 -15.85 -5.30 8.90
N THR A 80 -15.03 -5.17 7.85
CA THR A 80 -13.57 -4.95 7.96
C THR A 80 -13.25 -3.65 8.71
N ASN A 81 -13.87 -2.54 8.31
CA ASN A 81 -13.68 -1.24 8.94
C ASN A 81 -14.02 -1.26 10.45
N LEU A 82 -15.10 -1.98 10.82
CA LEU A 82 -15.47 -2.18 12.22
C LEU A 82 -14.49 -3.08 12.97
N ALA A 83 -14.00 -4.16 12.35
CA ALA A 83 -12.99 -5.02 12.94
C ALA A 83 -11.71 -4.23 13.27
N ASP A 84 -11.25 -3.39 12.34
CA ASP A 84 -10.11 -2.49 12.55
C ASP A 84 -10.25 -1.59 13.78
N GLN A 85 -11.44 -0.99 13.94
CA GLN A 85 -11.75 -0.16 15.10
C GLN A 85 -11.86 -0.99 16.38
N THR A 86 -12.45 -2.17 16.30
CA THR A 86 -12.64 -3.08 17.44
C THR A 86 -11.29 -3.53 18.01
N PHE A 87 -10.36 -3.93 17.14
CA PHE A 87 -9.01 -4.36 17.53
C PHE A 87 -8.03 -3.20 17.72
N ARG A 88 -8.47 -1.96 17.50
CA ARG A 88 -7.68 -0.73 17.63
C ARG A 88 -6.36 -0.80 16.87
N THR A 89 -6.43 -1.23 15.60
CA THR A 89 -5.26 -1.43 14.73
C THR A 89 -4.46 -0.15 14.52
N TYR A 90 -5.09 1.01 14.66
CA TYR A 90 -4.44 2.33 14.64
C TYR A 90 -3.36 2.52 15.74
N GLU A 91 -3.38 1.74 16.81
CA GLU A 91 -2.34 1.72 17.86
C GLU A 91 -1.11 0.88 17.48
N ASN A 92 -1.20 0.11 16.39
CA ASN A 92 -0.16 -0.76 15.84
C ASN A 92 0.34 -0.27 14.46
N ASN A 93 0.30 1.03 14.21
CA ASN A 93 0.64 1.60 12.91
C ASN A 93 2.15 1.82 12.75
N TRP A 94 2.94 0.75 12.87
CA TRP A 94 4.39 0.81 12.65
C TRP A 94 4.70 1.19 11.19
N GLY A 95 5.62 2.14 11.00
CA GLY A 95 5.98 2.62 9.65
C GLY A 95 5.09 3.75 9.12
N PHE A 96 4.20 4.33 9.95
CA PHE A 96 3.30 5.42 9.53
C PHE A 96 4.01 6.61 8.86
N TRP A 97 5.29 6.85 9.20
CA TRP A 97 6.14 7.89 8.60
C TRP A 97 6.44 7.65 7.12
N ASN A 98 6.46 6.40 6.65
CA ASN A 98 6.78 6.07 5.24
C ASN A 98 5.76 6.64 4.26
N SER A 99 4.52 6.92 4.71
CA SER A 99 3.49 7.58 3.92
C SER A 99 3.95 8.96 3.41
N LEU A 100 4.81 9.66 4.16
CA LEU A 100 5.33 10.96 3.78
C LEU A 100 6.20 10.90 2.52
N SER A 101 7.05 9.86 2.38
CA SER A 101 7.98 9.70 1.25
C SER A 101 7.26 9.47 -0.08
N TRP A 102 6.10 8.80 -0.04
CA TRP A 102 5.22 8.69 -1.21
C TRP A 102 4.45 9.98 -1.44
N ALA A 103 3.90 10.57 -0.38
CA ALA A 103 3.12 11.79 -0.45
C ALA A 103 3.95 13.02 -0.88
N SER A 104 5.28 13.01 -0.78
CA SER A 104 6.12 14.12 -1.26
C SER A 104 6.26 14.17 -2.79
N ARG A 105 5.84 13.12 -3.51
CA ARG A 105 5.92 13.02 -4.99
C ARG A 105 4.75 13.67 -5.72
N ARG A 106 4.03 14.58 -5.06
CA ARG A 106 2.88 15.28 -5.63
C ARG A 106 3.33 16.19 -6.78
N THR A 107 2.52 16.25 -7.82
CA THR A 107 2.65 17.29 -8.84
C THR A 107 2.02 18.59 -8.34
N LEU A 108 2.85 19.62 -8.13
CA LEU A 108 2.39 20.95 -7.74
C LEU A 108 2.37 21.86 -8.98
N ARG A 109 1.27 22.58 -9.21
CA ARG A 109 1.06 23.35 -10.45
C ARG A 109 0.88 24.84 -10.21
N THR A 110 0.35 25.21 -9.05
CA THR A 110 -0.02 26.59 -8.71
C THR A 110 0.66 27.03 -7.42
N GLU A 111 0.77 28.35 -7.19
CA GLU A 111 1.27 28.89 -5.92
C GLU A 111 0.49 28.32 -4.71
N ALA A 112 -0.83 28.15 -4.85
CA ALA A 112 -1.67 27.58 -3.80
C ALA A 112 -1.24 26.13 -3.45
N ASP A 113 -0.88 25.31 -4.44
CA ASP A 113 -0.40 23.95 -4.20
C ASP A 113 0.88 23.94 -3.37
N TYR A 114 1.82 24.83 -3.68
CA TYR A 114 3.07 24.98 -2.93
C TYR A 114 2.81 25.45 -1.49
N ARG A 115 1.90 26.41 -1.29
CA ARG A 115 1.55 26.88 0.06
C ARG A 115 0.89 25.78 0.89
N SER A 116 -0.03 25.00 0.29
CA SER A 116 -0.61 23.83 0.95
C SER A 116 0.43 22.75 1.25
N TYR A 117 1.38 22.51 0.35
CA TYR A 117 2.47 21.56 0.60
C TYR A 117 3.37 22.01 1.75
N ILE A 118 3.69 23.31 1.84
CA ILE A 118 4.44 23.89 2.96
C ILE A 118 3.66 23.75 4.27
N ALA A 119 2.36 24.00 4.26
CA ALA A 119 1.50 23.79 5.43
C ALA A 119 1.51 22.32 5.88
N TRP A 120 1.42 21.39 4.92
CA TRP A 120 1.50 19.95 5.15
C TRP A 120 2.85 19.53 5.77
N LEU A 121 3.97 20.07 5.27
CA LEU A 121 5.30 19.84 5.85
C LEU A 121 5.39 20.36 7.29
N ASN A 122 4.78 21.51 7.57
CA ASN A 122 4.73 22.10 8.91
C ASN A 122 3.80 21.33 9.87
N ASP A 123 2.89 20.52 9.36
CA ASP A 123 1.99 19.69 10.17
C ASP A 123 2.60 18.33 10.57
N VAL A 124 3.76 17.96 9.98
CA VAL A 124 4.49 16.71 10.30
C VAL A 124 4.74 16.52 11.80
N PRO A 125 5.19 17.52 12.59
CA PRO A 125 5.37 17.36 14.02
C PRO A 125 4.10 16.92 14.75
N ARG A 126 2.94 17.52 14.44
CA ARG A 126 1.66 17.14 15.04
C ARG A 126 1.32 15.70 14.71
N PHE A 127 1.40 15.32 13.44
CA PHE A 127 1.10 13.96 12.98
C PHE A 127 2.03 12.92 13.64
N PHE A 128 3.32 13.23 13.77
CA PHE A 128 4.30 12.34 14.42
C PHE A 128 4.07 12.20 15.92
N ASP A 129 3.65 13.27 16.59
CA ASP A 129 3.30 13.23 18.01
C ASP A 129 2.06 12.38 18.25
N GLN A 130 1.04 12.50 17.39
CA GLN A 130 -0.15 11.65 17.45
C GLN A 130 0.17 10.18 17.13
N GLY A 131 0.96 9.90 16.09
CA GLY A 131 1.43 8.55 15.76
C GLY A 131 2.24 7.94 16.91
N THR A 132 3.14 8.72 17.52
CA THR A 132 3.89 8.32 18.73
C THR A 132 2.97 7.98 19.89
N ALA A 133 1.93 8.78 20.13
CA ALA A 133 0.95 8.53 21.18
C ALA A 133 0.20 7.20 20.96
N ASN A 134 -0.20 6.90 19.72
CA ASN A 134 -0.82 5.64 19.35
C ASN A 134 0.13 4.44 19.55
N LEU A 135 1.38 4.56 19.12
CA LEU A 135 2.40 3.52 19.34
C LEU A 135 2.64 3.26 20.84
N LYS A 136 2.63 4.30 21.68
CA LYS A 136 2.69 4.15 23.14
C LYS A 136 1.47 3.44 23.72
N ALA A 137 0.28 3.70 23.19
CA ALA A 137 -0.94 2.99 23.58
C ALA A 137 -0.85 1.49 23.20
N GLY A 138 -0.36 1.18 21.99
CA GLY A 138 -0.10 -0.18 21.52
C GLY A 138 0.88 -0.94 22.42
N LEU A 139 2.01 -0.31 22.76
CA LEU A 139 2.98 -0.84 23.73
C LEU A 139 2.31 -1.18 25.07
N LYS A 140 1.53 -0.24 25.64
CA LYS A 140 0.89 -0.40 26.95
C LYS A 140 -0.05 -1.60 27.00
N ARG A 141 -0.75 -1.89 25.90
CA ARG A 141 -1.65 -3.04 25.83
C ARG A 141 -1.02 -4.33 25.30
N GLY A 142 0.28 -4.32 24.96
CA GLY A 142 0.97 -5.48 24.40
C GLY A 142 0.59 -5.81 22.96
N PHE A 143 0.05 -4.84 22.20
CA PHE A 143 -0.31 -5.02 20.79
C PHE A 143 0.67 -4.23 19.92
N THR A 144 1.75 -4.91 19.54
CA THR A 144 2.88 -4.36 18.78
C THR A 144 3.22 -5.34 17.66
N PRO A 145 3.97 -4.93 16.61
CA PRO A 145 4.60 -5.91 15.75
C PRO A 145 5.63 -6.71 16.58
N SER A 146 6.04 -7.86 16.06
CA SER A 146 7.11 -8.62 16.68
C SER A 146 8.43 -7.84 16.58
N ARG A 147 9.27 -7.89 17.61
CA ARG A 147 10.57 -7.20 17.63
C ARG A 147 11.43 -7.62 16.43
N ILE A 148 11.39 -8.89 16.06
CA ILE A 148 12.16 -9.41 14.92
C ILE A 148 11.68 -8.82 13.59
N SER A 149 10.37 -8.56 13.42
CA SER A 149 9.83 -8.03 12.17
C SER A 149 10.16 -6.56 11.94
N ILE A 150 10.53 -5.83 12.99
CA ILE A 150 10.86 -4.39 12.94
C ILE A 150 12.36 -4.11 13.08
N GLN A 151 13.19 -5.12 13.30
CA GLN A 151 14.63 -4.96 13.45
C GLN A 151 15.24 -4.31 12.20
N GLY A 152 16.01 -3.24 12.39
CA GLY A 152 16.66 -2.47 11.32
C GLY A 152 15.73 -1.56 10.51
N ARG A 153 14.41 -1.71 10.64
CA ARG A 153 13.43 -0.89 9.89
C ARG A 153 13.35 0.55 10.37
N ASP A 154 13.87 0.85 11.55
CA ASP A 154 13.99 2.21 12.10
C ASP A 154 14.87 3.13 11.25
N SER A 155 15.82 2.57 10.50
CA SER A 155 16.66 3.36 9.57
C SER A 155 15.85 4.09 8.49
N SER A 156 14.68 3.59 8.09
CA SER A 156 13.76 4.29 7.17
C SER A 156 13.32 5.68 7.69
N ILE A 157 13.43 5.93 9.00
CA ILE A 157 13.12 7.24 9.59
C ILE A 157 14.24 8.24 9.29
N SER A 158 15.51 7.81 9.22
CA SER A 158 16.66 8.70 9.03
C SER A 158 17.08 8.88 7.57
N ILE A 159 16.91 7.85 6.74
CA ILE A 159 17.26 7.87 5.30
C ILE A 159 16.80 9.14 4.54
N PRO A 160 15.61 9.73 4.81
CA PRO A 160 15.18 10.92 4.10
C PRO A 160 16.06 12.16 4.31
N TYR A 161 16.80 12.26 5.43
CA TYR A 161 17.57 13.47 5.80
C TYR A 161 19.03 13.23 6.22
N GLU A 162 19.40 12.00 6.61
CA GLU A 162 20.71 11.72 7.16
C GLU A 162 21.81 11.83 6.09
N GLY A 163 22.86 12.61 6.39
CA GLY A 163 23.98 12.84 5.47
C GLY A 163 23.64 13.67 4.23
N LYS A 164 22.49 14.35 4.20
CA LYS A 164 21.99 15.13 3.06
C LYS A 164 21.88 16.62 3.38
N ALA A 165 22.09 17.47 2.39
CA ALA A 165 21.60 18.85 2.45
C ALA A 165 20.06 18.84 2.37
N THR A 166 19.41 19.89 2.88
CA THR A 166 17.94 20.01 2.84
C THR A 166 17.40 19.87 1.41
N GLU A 167 18.12 20.47 0.46
CA GLU A 167 17.80 20.48 -0.96
C GLU A 167 17.89 19.09 -1.63
N ASP A 168 18.69 18.18 -1.05
CA ASP A 168 18.87 16.81 -1.53
C ASP A 168 17.82 15.84 -0.95
N THR A 169 16.92 16.33 -0.09
CA THR A 169 15.86 15.50 0.51
C THR A 169 14.72 15.26 -0.48
N SER A 170 14.05 14.11 -0.37
CA SER A 170 12.85 13.81 -1.17
C SER A 170 11.68 14.76 -0.88
N PHE A 171 11.72 15.50 0.22
CA PHE A 171 10.72 16.50 0.58
C PHE A 171 10.91 17.82 -0.19
N TYR A 172 12.15 18.13 -0.58
CA TYR A 172 12.47 19.34 -1.34
C TYR A 172 12.28 19.17 -2.85
N ALA A 173 12.17 17.93 -3.35
CA ALA A 173 12.06 17.63 -4.77
C ALA A 173 11.04 18.49 -5.56
N PRO A 174 9.82 18.80 -5.05
CA PRO A 174 8.87 19.66 -5.77
C PRO A 174 9.33 21.11 -6.00
N PHE A 175 10.32 21.59 -5.23
CA PHE A 175 10.86 22.95 -5.31
C PHE A 175 12.07 23.08 -6.25
N ILE A 176 12.61 21.96 -6.74
CA ILE A 176 13.76 21.94 -7.67
C ILE A 176 13.33 22.44 -9.05
N THR A 177 12.17 22.00 -9.52
CA THR A 177 11.61 22.41 -10.81
C THR A 177 10.18 22.89 -10.60
N MET A 178 10.00 24.22 -10.64
CA MET A 178 8.71 24.86 -10.44
C MET A 178 8.10 25.30 -11.79
N PRO A 179 6.75 25.33 -11.92
CA PRO A 179 6.09 25.84 -13.11
C PRO A 179 6.48 27.29 -13.42
N ALA A 180 6.83 27.57 -14.67
CA ALA A 180 7.16 28.91 -15.15
C ALA A 180 5.97 29.91 -15.06
N SER A 181 4.74 29.40 -14.85
CA SER A 181 3.56 30.21 -14.58
C SER A 181 3.59 30.89 -13.21
N ILE A 182 4.47 30.47 -12.29
CA ILE A 182 4.68 31.12 -10.99
C ILE A 182 5.78 32.18 -11.16
N PRO A 183 5.56 33.46 -10.80
CA PRO A 183 6.58 34.50 -10.89
C PRO A 183 7.88 34.15 -10.14
N ALA A 184 9.03 34.60 -10.65
CA ALA A 184 10.34 34.21 -10.12
C ALA A 184 10.56 34.63 -8.64
N ASP A 185 10.05 35.80 -8.25
CA ASP A 185 10.06 36.25 -6.85
C ASP A 185 9.23 35.32 -5.95
N LYS A 186 8.09 34.84 -6.44
CA LYS A 186 7.27 33.84 -5.75
C LYS A 186 7.91 32.47 -5.70
N GLN A 187 8.58 32.03 -6.75
CA GLN A 187 9.35 30.78 -6.71
C GLN A 187 10.44 30.85 -5.63
N ALA A 188 11.21 31.94 -5.58
CA ALA A 188 12.24 32.14 -4.56
C ALA A 188 11.66 32.19 -3.14
N GLU A 189 10.52 32.86 -2.94
CA GLU A 189 9.78 32.88 -1.68
C GLU A 189 9.39 31.45 -1.24
N LEU A 190 8.77 30.68 -2.14
CA LEU A 190 8.28 29.33 -1.86
C LEU A 190 9.42 28.34 -1.62
N GLN A 191 10.52 28.42 -2.37
CA GLN A 191 11.73 27.63 -2.14
C GLN A 191 12.30 27.87 -0.74
N ARG A 192 12.44 29.14 -0.34
CA ARG A 192 12.92 29.51 1.00
C ARG A 192 12.00 28.97 2.10
N LEU A 193 10.68 29.15 1.95
CA LEU A 193 9.69 28.66 2.91
C LEU A 193 9.64 27.13 2.98
N GLY A 194 9.76 26.44 1.84
CA GLY A 194 9.83 24.99 1.76
C GLY A 194 11.06 24.44 2.48
N LYS A 195 12.23 25.02 2.22
CA LYS A 195 13.48 24.70 2.93
C LYS A 195 13.32 24.89 4.44
N GLU A 196 12.78 26.03 4.85
CA GLU A 196 12.53 26.37 6.26
C GLU A 196 11.60 25.35 6.94
N ALA A 197 10.50 24.94 6.28
CA ALA A 197 9.58 23.94 6.80
C ALA A 197 10.26 22.56 6.99
N ILE A 198 11.12 22.16 6.05
CA ILE A 198 11.86 20.90 6.17
C ILE A 198 12.85 20.95 7.34
N GLU A 199 13.61 22.02 7.46
CA GLU A 199 14.63 22.20 8.50
C GLU A 199 14.05 22.34 9.91
N LYS A 200 12.92 23.07 10.04
CA LYS A 200 12.33 23.40 11.34
C LYS A 200 11.26 22.41 11.79
N SER A 201 10.57 21.75 10.86
CA SER A 201 9.43 20.88 11.19
C SER A 201 9.73 19.42 10.87
N VAL A 202 10.11 19.11 9.64
CA VAL A 202 10.22 17.72 9.16
C VAL A 202 11.41 16.99 9.79
N ILE A 203 12.63 17.53 9.67
CA ILE A 203 13.85 16.88 10.18
C ILE A 203 13.80 16.70 11.70
N PRO A 204 13.43 17.71 12.51
CA PRO A 204 13.33 17.55 13.96
C PRO A 204 12.29 16.50 14.37
N ALA A 205 11.14 16.45 13.69
CA ALA A 205 10.12 15.44 13.97
C ALA A 205 10.64 14.02 13.71
N HIS A 206 11.36 13.79 12.61
CA HIS A 206 11.97 12.48 12.33
C HIS A 206 13.04 12.11 13.36
N LYS A 207 13.90 13.05 13.77
CA LYS A 207 14.90 12.81 14.83
C LYS A 207 14.25 12.46 16.17
N LYS A 208 13.18 13.16 16.54
CA LYS A 208 12.38 12.88 17.75
C LYS A 208 11.76 11.49 17.69
N LEU A 209 11.13 11.14 16.57
CA LEU A 209 10.53 9.83 16.35
C LEU A 209 11.58 8.70 16.42
N LEU A 210 12.72 8.86 15.74
CA LEU A 210 13.80 7.88 15.73
C LEU A 210 14.33 7.62 17.15
N THR A 211 14.48 8.68 17.94
CA THR A 211 14.90 8.57 19.34
C THR A 211 13.91 7.74 20.14
N PHE A 212 12.61 8.06 20.06
CA PHE A 212 11.55 7.26 20.71
C PHE A 212 11.55 5.80 20.25
N VAL A 213 11.64 5.58 18.93
CA VAL A 213 11.60 4.24 18.34
C VAL A 213 12.74 3.36 18.86
N ARG A 214 13.98 3.89 18.87
CA ARG A 214 15.17 3.15 19.31
C ARG A 214 15.24 2.97 20.82
N SER A 215 14.93 4.02 21.59
CA SER A 215 15.11 4.00 23.05
C SER A 215 13.95 3.37 23.81
N GLU A 216 12.73 3.43 23.27
CA GLU A 216 11.53 3.03 23.98
C GLU A 216 10.73 1.95 23.24
N TYR A 217 10.38 2.16 21.98
CA TYR A 217 9.45 1.28 21.28
C TYR A 217 10.02 -0.10 20.96
N MET A 218 11.13 -0.17 20.22
CA MET A 218 11.70 -1.45 19.79
C MET A 218 12.15 -2.34 20.97
N PRO A 219 12.79 -1.81 22.04
CA PRO A 219 13.16 -2.63 23.19
C PRO A 219 11.96 -3.23 23.93
N LYS A 220 10.80 -2.54 23.92
CA LYS A 220 9.57 -2.96 24.61
C LYS A 220 8.59 -3.71 23.71
N ALA A 221 8.81 -3.74 22.39
CA ALA A 221 7.99 -4.52 21.46
C ALA A 221 8.03 -6.02 21.81
N ARG A 222 6.91 -6.70 21.59
CA ARG A 222 6.73 -8.13 21.89
C ARG A 222 7.76 -8.99 21.17
N THR A 223 8.20 -10.06 21.80
CA THR A 223 9.13 -11.04 21.21
C THR A 223 8.42 -12.19 20.52
N THR A 224 7.14 -12.43 20.84
CA THR A 224 6.29 -13.40 20.16
C THR A 224 6.11 -13.04 18.69
N ILE A 225 5.84 -14.04 17.85
CA ILE A 225 5.71 -13.87 16.40
C ILE A 225 4.28 -14.02 15.90
N ALA A 226 3.45 -14.83 16.57
CA ALA A 226 2.11 -15.12 16.08
C ALA A 226 1.14 -13.99 16.42
N ALA A 227 0.17 -13.72 15.53
CA ALA A 227 -0.96 -12.84 15.84
C ALA A 227 -1.81 -13.40 16.99
N TYR A 228 -1.83 -14.72 17.17
CA TYR A 228 -2.47 -15.42 18.29
C TYR A 228 -2.00 -14.94 19.68
N ASP A 229 -0.76 -14.48 19.77
CA ASP A 229 -0.17 -14.00 21.03
C ASP A 229 -0.52 -12.54 21.35
N LEU A 230 -1.26 -11.86 20.47
CA LEU A 230 -1.79 -10.53 20.71
C LEU A 230 -3.02 -10.59 21.62
N PRO A 231 -3.37 -9.49 22.31
CA PRO A 231 -4.69 -9.35 22.93
C PRO A 231 -5.81 -9.68 21.94
N ASP A 232 -6.70 -10.60 22.30
CA ASP A 232 -7.77 -11.16 21.46
C ASP A 232 -7.27 -11.75 20.13
N GLY A 233 -6.02 -12.24 20.10
CA GLY A 233 -5.30 -12.64 18.89
C GLY A 233 -6.00 -13.67 18.01
N LYS A 234 -6.76 -14.62 18.59
CA LYS A 234 -7.56 -15.59 17.82
C LYS A 234 -8.67 -14.91 17.02
N ALA A 235 -9.43 -14.05 17.68
CA ALA A 235 -10.53 -13.31 17.06
C ALA A 235 -9.99 -12.31 16.04
N TYR A 236 -8.87 -11.65 16.37
CA TYR A 236 -8.18 -10.75 15.45
C TYR A 236 -7.72 -11.49 14.19
N TYR A 237 -7.06 -12.65 14.33
CA TYR A 237 -6.60 -13.43 13.19
C TYR A 237 -7.76 -13.93 12.32
N GLN A 238 -8.88 -14.35 12.92
CA GLN A 238 -10.08 -14.70 12.17
C GLN A 238 -10.69 -13.50 11.42
N ALA A 239 -10.65 -12.30 12.00
CA ALA A 239 -11.09 -11.08 11.32
C ALA A 239 -10.19 -10.75 10.12
N LEU A 240 -8.87 -10.92 10.26
CA LEU A 240 -7.93 -10.78 9.13
C LEU A 240 -8.19 -11.82 8.03
N ILE A 241 -8.47 -13.08 8.39
CA ILE A 241 -8.84 -14.10 7.40
C ILE A 241 -10.07 -13.64 6.61
N ARG A 242 -11.11 -13.15 7.28
CA ARG A 242 -12.30 -12.63 6.59
C ARG A 242 -11.93 -11.45 5.69
N GLU A 243 -11.18 -10.48 6.19
CA GLU A 243 -10.73 -9.31 5.42
C GLU A 243 -9.98 -9.70 4.13
N TYR A 244 -8.97 -10.56 4.26
CA TYR A 244 -8.04 -10.87 3.17
C TYR A 244 -8.50 -11.99 2.25
N VAL A 245 -9.18 -13.02 2.78
CA VAL A 245 -9.63 -14.22 2.04
C VAL A 245 -11.08 -14.09 1.58
N THR A 246 -11.86 -13.21 2.21
CA THR A 246 -13.31 -12.98 1.98
C THR A 246 -14.20 -14.21 2.13
N LEU A 247 -13.70 -15.24 2.81
CA LEU A 247 -14.40 -16.48 3.14
C LEU A 247 -14.31 -16.76 4.64
N ASP A 248 -15.30 -17.48 5.17
CA ASP A 248 -15.29 -17.93 6.57
C ASP A 248 -14.53 -19.27 6.71
N LEU A 249 -13.24 -19.24 6.34
CA LEU A 249 -12.35 -20.38 6.49
C LEU A 249 -11.64 -20.34 7.84
N THR A 250 -11.32 -21.52 8.36
CA THR A 250 -10.44 -21.67 9.51
C THR A 250 -8.96 -21.56 9.08
N PRO A 251 -8.06 -21.16 9.98
CA PRO A 251 -6.61 -21.21 9.75
C PRO A 251 -6.11 -22.59 9.27
N ASP A 252 -6.63 -23.67 9.85
CA ASP A 252 -6.21 -25.04 9.51
C ASP A 252 -6.61 -25.42 8.09
N GLN A 253 -7.80 -25.01 7.63
CA GLN A 253 -8.22 -25.21 6.24
C GLN A 253 -7.31 -24.46 5.27
N ILE A 254 -6.99 -23.20 5.56
CA ILE A 254 -6.07 -22.40 4.74
C ILE A 254 -4.67 -23.02 4.73
N HIS A 255 -4.19 -23.49 5.88
CA HIS A 255 -2.90 -24.16 6.00
C HIS A 255 -2.84 -25.41 5.14
N GLN A 256 -3.87 -26.26 5.19
CA GLN A 256 -3.92 -27.47 4.38
C GLN A 256 -3.93 -27.15 2.88
N THR A 257 -4.75 -26.18 2.43
CA THR A 257 -4.71 -25.72 1.03
C THR A 257 -3.31 -25.26 0.62
N GLY A 258 -2.60 -24.55 1.50
CA GLY A 258 -1.22 -24.13 1.24
C GLY A 258 -0.25 -25.30 1.10
N LEU A 259 -0.36 -26.34 1.94
CA LEU A 259 0.46 -27.56 1.84
C LEU A 259 0.23 -28.28 0.51
N ASP A 260 -1.02 -28.38 0.08
CA ASP A 260 -1.42 -29.04 -1.16
C ASP A 260 -0.85 -28.30 -2.39
N GLU A 261 -0.98 -26.97 -2.43
CA GLU A 261 -0.41 -26.15 -3.52
C GLU A 261 1.13 -26.17 -3.51
N VAL A 262 1.79 -26.18 -2.33
CA VAL A 262 3.26 -26.32 -2.26
C VAL A 262 3.70 -27.65 -2.85
N ALA A 263 2.99 -28.75 -2.57
CA ALA A 263 3.32 -30.06 -3.13
C ALA A 263 3.16 -30.07 -4.66
N LYS A 264 2.05 -29.52 -5.17
CA LYS A 264 1.78 -29.41 -6.60
C LYS A 264 2.83 -28.57 -7.32
N ILE A 265 3.13 -27.36 -6.85
CA ILE A 265 4.10 -26.46 -7.48
C ILE A 265 5.51 -27.07 -7.45
N LYS A 266 5.90 -27.77 -6.38
CA LYS A 266 7.17 -28.50 -6.32
C LYS A 266 7.26 -29.59 -7.41
N ALA A 267 6.17 -30.30 -7.67
CA ALA A 267 6.14 -31.28 -8.76
C ALA A 267 6.32 -30.61 -10.13
N GLU A 268 5.65 -29.47 -10.37
CA GLU A 268 5.81 -28.69 -11.61
C GLU A 268 7.25 -28.17 -11.78
N MET A 269 7.89 -27.70 -10.71
CA MET A 269 9.30 -27.28 -10.75
C MET A 269 10.23 -28.43 -11.17
N LEU A 270 9.98 -29.67 -10.69
CA LEU A 270 10.76 -30.84 -11.08
C LEU A 270 10.58 -31.17 -12.57
N GLU A 271 9.39 -30.94 -13.14
CA GLU A 271 9.19 -31.12 -14.59
C GLU A 271 9.91 -30.04 -15.40
N VAL A 272 9.91 -28.79 -14.95
CA VAL A 272 10.70 -27.72 -15.57
C VAL A 272 12.19 -28.05 -15.54
N MET A 273 12.71 -28.57 -14.42
CA MET A 273 14.11 -29.02 -14.32
C MET A 273 14.47 -30.04 -15.41
N LYS A 274 13.59 -31.02 -15.66
CA LYS A 274 13.78 -32.01 -16.73
C LYS A 274 13.74 -31.36 -18.12
N GLN A 275 12.81 -30.44 -18.36
CA GLN A 275 12.69 -29.73 -19.64
C GLN A 275 13.96 -28.94 -19.99
N VAL A 276 14.54 -28.25 -19.01
CA VAL A 276 15.79 -27.50 -19.17
C VAL A 276 17.05 -28.37 -19.05
N LYS A 277 16.87 -29.69 -18.89
CA LYS A 277 17.93 -30.70 -18.80
C LYS A 277 18.93 -30.44 -17.67
N PHE A 278 18.47 -29.84 -16.56
CA PHE A 278 19.28 -29.69 -15.36
C PHE A 278 19.38 -31.04 -14.63
N SER A 279 20.61 -31.45 -14.30
CA SER A 279 20.87 -32.66 -13.53
C SER A 279 21.14 -32.33 -12.06
N GLY A 280 20.61 -33.13 -11.15
CA GLY A 280 20.77 -32.92 -9.70
C GLY A 280 19.43 -32.78 -8.97
N THR A 281 19.50 -32.25 -7.77
CA THR A 281 18.37 -32.03 -6.85
C THR A 281 17.71 -30.68 -7.08
N LEU A 282 16.46 -30.54 -6.61
CA LEU A 282 15.75 -29.25 -6.63
C LEU A 282 16.49 -28.17 -5.80
N ALA A 283 17.22 -28.56 -4.76
CA ALA A 283 18.03 -27.64 -3.97
C ALA A 283 19.20 -27.08 -4.79
N GLU A 284 19.92 -27.94 -5.52
CA GLU A 284 21.02 -27.53 -6.42
C GLU A 284 20.50 -26.67 -7.58
N PHE A 285 19.32 -26.99 -8.13
CA PHE A 285 18.70 -26.16 -9.16
C PHE A 285 18.34 -24.77 -8.64
N ASN A 286 17.76 -24.68 -7.45
CA ASN A 286 17.46 -23.39 -6.81
C ASN A 286 18.72 -22.61 -6.47
N ASP A 287 19.81 -23.27 -6.08
CA ASP A 287 21.10 -22.62 -5.84
C ASP A 287 21.71 -22.07 -7.13
N PHE A 288 21.70 -22.87 -8.21
CA PHE A 288 22.08 -22.42 -9.55
C PHE A 288 21.29 -21.18 -9.99
N LEU A 289 19.96 -21.20 -9.87
CA LEU A 289 19.12 -20.04 -10.18
C LEU A 289 19.49 -18.82 -9.33
N ARG A 290 19.86 -19.00 -8.06
CA ARG A 290 20.19 -17.90 -7.15
C ARG A 290 21.61 -17.35 -7.34
N THR A 291 22.54 -18.12 -7.85
CA THR A 291 23.97 -17.77 -7.80
C THR A 291 24.59 -17.54 -9.17
N ASP A 292 24.03 -18.13 -10.24
CA ASP A 292 24.64 -18.02 -11.55
C ASP A 292 24.55 -16.57 -12.10
N PRO A 293 25.69 -15.95 -12.49
CA PRO A 293 25.73 -14.58 -12.98
C PRO A 293 24.82 -14.31 -14.18
N GLN A 294 24.47 -15.32 -14.98
CA GLN A 294 23.60 -15.16 -16.15
C GLN A 294 22.21 -14.61 -15.81
N PHE A 295 21.77 -14.77 -14.55
CA PHE A 295 20.47 -14.31 -14.08
C PHE A 295 20.48 -12.88 -13.57
N TYR A 296 21.58 -12.13 -13.72
CA TYR A 296 21.69 -10.79 -13.14
C TYR A 296 22.12 -9.75 -14.18
N VAL A 297 21.78 -8.50 -13.90
CA VAL A 297 22.24 -7.32 -14.65
C VAL A 297 23.15 -6.48 -13.76
N ASP A 298 24.03 -5.72 -14.40
CA ASP A 298 25.04 -4.92 -13.70
C ASP A 298 24.50 -3.55 -13.26
N THR A 299 23.49 -3.04 -13.97
CA THR A 299 22.98 -1.67 -13.75
C THR A 299 21.48 -1.63 -13.51
N PRO A 300 21.00 -0.65 -12.70
CA PRO A 300 19.57 -0.39 -12.53
C PRO A 300 18.82 -0.19 -13.85
N GLN A 301 19.44 0.52 -14.80
CA GLN A 301 18.81 0.81 -16.09
C GLN A 301 18.56 -0.46 -16.90
N GLN A 302 19.52 -1.38 -16.96
CA GLN A 302 19.31 -2.66 -17.64
C GLN A 302 18.14 -3.47 -17.06
N PHE A 303 17.93 -3.39 -15.73
CA PHE A 303 16.78 -4.04 -15.08
C PHE A 303 15.44 -3.43 -15.52
N LEU A 304 15.38 -2.09 -15.54
CA LEU A 304 14.21 -1.33 -16.00
C LEU A 304 13.91 -1.57 -17.49
N ASP A 305 14.95 -1.62 -18.33
CA ASP A 305 14.83 -1.89 -19.76
C ASP A 305 14.26 -3.29 -20.01
N ARG A 306 14.72 -4.29 -19.24
CA ARG A 306 14.19 -5.66 -19.34
C ARG A 306 12.72 -5.74 -18.94
N GLY A 307 12.34 -5.07 -17.85
CA GLY A 307 10.94 -4.99 -17.42
C GLY A 307 10.04 -4.27 -18.44
N SER A 308 10.55 -3.18 -19.02
CA SER A 308 9.86 -2.44 -20.09
C SER A 308 9.66 -3.29 -21.34
N ARG A 309 10.68 -4.07 -21.72
CA ARG A 309 10.57 -5.00 -22.85
C ARG A 309 9.51 -6.07 -22.60
N ILE A 310 9.50 -6.71 -21.43
CA ILE A 310 8.48 -7.72 -21.08
C ILE A 310 7.07 -7.12 -21.17
N SER A 311 6.89 -5.88 -20.67
CA SER A 311 5.61 -5.17 -20.78
C SER A 311 5.18 -5.01 -22.25
N LYS A 312 6.10 -4.72 -23.17
CA LYS A 312 5.79 -4.62 -24.61
C LYS A 312 5.56 -5.96 -25.29
N GLU A 313 6.21 -7.02 -24.82
CA GLU A 313 5.93 -8.40 -25.28
C GLU A 313 4.50 -8.83 -24.90
N PHE A 314 4.02 -8.42 -23.72
CA PHE A 314 2.61 -8.59 -23.33
C PHE A 314 1.67 -7.80 -24.26
N ASP A 315 1.95 -6.52 -24.53
CA ASP A 315 1.09 -5.68 -25.39
C ASP A 315 0.84 -6.34 -26.77
N GLY A 316 1.83 -7.03 -27.33
CA GLY A 316 1.71 -7.75 -28.59
C GLY A 316 0.76 -8.97 -28.55
N LYS A 317 0.49 -9.51 -27.36
CA LYS A 317 -0.35 -10.68 -27.11
C LYS A 317 -1.68 -10.35 -26.42
N ALA A 318 -1.82 -9.15 -25.85
CA ALA A 318 -2.95 -8.79 -25.00
C ALA A 318 -4.32 -9.05 -25.66
N LYS A 319 -4.43 -8.76 -26.96
CA LYS A 319 -5.67 -8.97 -27.75
C LYS A 319 -6.11 -10.43 -27.85
N ASP A 320 -5.20 -11.39 -27.65
CA ASP A 320 -5.49 -12.82 -27.77
C ASP A 320 -6.15 -13.38 -26.50
N TYR A 321 -6.05 -12.66 -25.37
CA TYR A 321 -6.56 -13.08 -24.07
C TYR A 321 -7.61 -12.12 -23.49
N PHE A 322 -7.56 -10.83 -23.85
CA PHE A 322 -8.42 -9.79 -23.28
C PHE A 322 -9.23 -9.09 -24.36
N GLY A 323 -10.57 -9.14 -24.24
CA GLY A 323 -11.49 -8.44 -25.15
C GLY A 323 -11.58 -6.92 -24.91
N ARG A 324 -11.05 -6.42 -23.79
CA ARG A 324 -11.03 -4.99 -23.44
C ARG A 324 -9.79 -4.66 -22.61
N LEU A 325 -9.14 -3.56 -22.95
CA LEU A 325 -8.00 -3.00 -22.21
C LEU A 325 -8.39 -1.66 -21.57
N PRO A 326 -7.81 -1.28 -20.42
CA PRO A 326 -7.96 0.07 -19.90
C PRO A 326 -7.31 1.09 -20.85
N ARG A 327 -7.81 2.34 -20.82
CA ARG A 327 -7.24 3.46 -21.58
C ARG A 327 -6.01 4.04 -20.89
N GLN A 328 -5.98 4.04 -19.57
CA GLN A 328 -4.84 4.53 -18.81
C GLN A 328 -3.61 3.62 -19.04
N ARG A 329 -2.50 4.24 -19.45
CA ARG A 329 -1.20 3.59 -19.60
C ARG A 329 -0.40 3.70 -18.31
N PHE A 330 0.65 2.88 -18.18
CA PHE A 330 1.59 2.97 -17.07
C PHE A 330 3.04 3.23 -17.52
N ALA A 331 3.81 3.87 -16.64
CA ALA A 331 5.25 4.06 -16.78
C ALA A 331 6.02 3.02 -15.97
N VAL A 332 7.22 2.63 -16.44
CA VAL A 332 8.13 1.77 -15.66
C VAL A 332 9.14 2.65 -14.94
N ILE A 333 9.15 2.63 -13.61
CA ILE A 333 9.99 3.52 -12.79
C ILE A 333 10.70 2.77 -11.66
N PRO A 334 11.85 3.26 -11.17
CA PRO A 334 12.51 2.65 -10.01
C PRO A 334 11.77 2.97 -8.70
N THR A 335 11.91 2.08 -7.72
CA THR A 335 11.50 2.36 -6.33
C THR A 335 12.30 3.55 -5.76
N PRO A 336 11.67 4.49 -5.03
CA PRO A 336 12.41 5.55 -4.33
C PRO A 336 13.51 5.01 -3.42
N ASP A 337 14.72 5.56 -3.54
CA ASP A 337 15.86 5.21 -2.69
C ASP A 337 15.55 5.26 -1.20
N ALA A 338 14.69 6.20 -0.79
CA ALA A 338 14.32 6.39 0.61
C ALA A 338 13.64 5.17 1.26
N ILE A 339 13.00 4.32 0.45
CA ILE A 339 12.29 3.13 0.92
C ILE A 339 12.81 1.83 0.27
N ALA A 340 13.61 1.93 -0.80
CA ALA A 340 14.04 0.80 -1.61
C ALA A 340 14.68 -0.35 -0.82
N PRO A 341 15.49 -0.11 0.24
CA PRO A 341 16.06 -1.19 1.05
C PRO A 341 15.02 -2.07 1.78
N PHE A 342 13.84 -1.51 2.07
CA PHE A 342 12.79 -2.19 2.86
C PHE A 342 11.53 -2.47 2.05
N ASN A 343 11.51 -2.08 0.77
CA ASN A 343 10.38 -2.28 -0.13
C ASN A 343 10.47 -3.65 -0.83
N THR A 344 9.35 -4.08 -1.40
CA THR A 344 9.22 -5.30 -2.22
C THR A 344 10.06 -5.25 -3.50
N GLY A 345 10.09 -6.35 -4.27
CA GLY A 345 10.80 -6.42 -5.55
C GLY A 345 10.20 -5.52 -6.65
N GLY A 346 8.91 -5.24 -6.57
CA GLY A 346 8.18 -4.31 -7.42
C GLY A 346 6.82 -3.97 -6.81
N ASN A 347 6.15 -2.96 -7.35
CA ASN A 347 4.78 -2.59 -7.00
C ASN A 347 4.05 -2.09 -8.25
N GLY A 348 2.78 -2.43 -8.38
CA GLY A 348 1.91 -2.06 -9.47
C GLY A 348 0.78 -1.13 -9.02
N GLY A 349 0.29 -0.31 -9.94
CA GLY A 349 -0.89 0.51 -9.68
C GLY A 349 -1.25 1.42 -10.85
N PRO A 350 -2.28 2.27 -10.69
CA PRO A 350 -2.75 3.14 -11.76
C PRO A 350 -1.60 4.03 -12.25
N GLY A 351 -1.21 3.85 -13.51
CA GLY A 351 -0.19 4.69 -14.14
C GLY A 351 1.26 4.28 -13.91
N VAL A 352 1.56 3.26 -13.09
CA VAL A 352 2.94 2.86 -12.80
C VAL A 352 3.15 1.35 -12.64
N LEU A 353 4.28 0.88 -13.15
CA LEU A 353 4.98 -0.33 -12.76
C LEU A 353 6.29 0.09 -12.09
N ILE A 354 6.39 -0.12 -10.78
CA ILE A 354 7.56 0.22 -9.99
C ILE A 354 8.43 -1.02 -9.86
N LEU A 355 9.70 -0.94 -10.25
CA LEU A 355 10.67 -2.02 -10.09
C LEU A 355 11.74 -1.61 -9.08
N ASN A 356 12.03 -2.46 -8.11
CA ASN A 356 13.01 -2.15 -7.08
C ASN A 356 14.42 -2.54 -7.55
N THR A 357 15.19 -1.54 -7.94
CA THR A 357 16.57 -1.68 -8.43
C THR A 357 17.62 -1.70 -7.31
N TYR A 358 17.19 -1.60 -6.04
CA TYR A 358 18.10 -1.76 -4.90
C TYR A 358 18.59 -3.20 -4.77
N ASN A 359 19.89 -3.37 -4.58
CA ASN A 359 20.56 -4.67 -4.42
C ASN A 359 20.23 -5.64 -5.58
N LEU A 360 20.75 -5.34 -6.78
CA LEU A 360 20.50 -6.14 -8.00
C LEU A 360 20.84 -7.62 -7.86
N LYS A 361 21.79 -7.98 -6.97
CA LYS A 361 22.11 -9.38 -6.64
C LYS A 361 20.94 -10.14 -5.99
N SER A 362 19.90 -9.45 -5.56
CA SER A 362 18.65 -10.02 -5.07
C SER A 362 17.49 -9.82 -6.05
N ARG A 363 17.78 -9.54 -7.33
CA ARG A 363 16.81 -9.27 -8.40
C ARG A 363 17.08 -10.14 -9.64
N PRO A 364 16.95 -11.48 -9.53
CA PRO A 364 17.28 -12.34 -10.65
C PRO A 364 16.25 -12.23 -11.79
N LEU A 365 16.76 -12.24 -13.02
CA LEU A 365 16.01 -12.05 -14.26
C LEU A 365 14.97 -13.13 -14.52
N TYR A 366 15.14 -14.36 -14.03
CA TYR A 366 14.15 -15.43 -14.24
C TYR A 366 12.83 -15.17 -13.50
N THR A 367 12.83 -14.34 -12.44
CA THR A 367 11.60 -13.93 -11.73
C THR A 367 10.92 -12.73 -12.37
N LEU A 368 11.66 -11.97 -13.19
CA LEU A 368 11.20 -10.69 -13.71
C LEU A 368 9.95 -10.79 -14.61
N PRO A 369 9.77 -11.82 -15.46
CA PRO A 369 8.52 -11.98 -16.21
C PRO A 369 7.30 -12.06 -15.30
N ALA A 370 7.31 -12.93 -14.27
CA ALA A 370 6.20 -13.06 -13.35
C ALA A 370 5.94 -11.73 -12.59
N LEU A 371 7.00 -11.07 -12.11
CA LEU A 371 6.87 -9.78 -11.43
C LEU A 371 6.27 -8.69 -12.32
N VAL A 372 6.72 -8.58 -13.57
CA VAL A 372 6.22 -7.56 -14.52
C VAL A 372 4.76 -7.83 -14.90
N LEU A 373 4.37 -9.09 -15.07
CA LEU A 373 2.99 -9.45 -15.37
C LEU A 373 2.07 -9.22 -14.15
N HIS A 374 2.54 -9.55 -12.94
CA HIS A 374 1.82 -9.35 -11.67
C HIS A 374 1.60 -7.87 -11.34
N GLU A 375 2.66 -7.06 -11.39
CA GLU A 375 2.59 -5.65 -11.01
C GLU A 375 2.16 -4.76 -12.17
N GLY A 376 2.49 -5.15 -13.41
CA GLY A 376 2.22 -4.39 -14.63
C GLY A 376 0.92 -4.82 -15.29
N ALA A 377 1.04 -5.39 -16.49
CA ALA A 377 -0.08 -5.93 -17.24
C ALA A 377 0.19 -7.41 -17.57
N PRO A 378 -0.79 -8.30 -17.38
CA PRO A 378 -2.20 -8.03 -17.13
C PRO A 378 -2.59 -7.74 -15.66
N GLY A 379 -1.65 -7.73 -14.72
CA GLY A 379 -1.91 -7.57 -13.29
C GLY A 379 -2.28 -6.16 -12.84
N HIS A 380 -1.72 -5.69 -11.71
CA HIS A 380 -2.21 -4.53 -10.96
C HIS A 380 -2.31 -3.23 -11.78
N ALA A 381 -1.31 -2.89 -12.59
CA ALA A 381 -1.32 -1.67 -13.40
C ALA A 381 -2.35 -1.69 -14.55
N MET A 382 -2.88 -2.86 -14.91
CA MET A 382 -4.01 -3.00 -15.84
C MET A 382 -5.35 -3.15 -15.11
N GLN A 383 -5.40 -3.95 -14.04
CA GLN A 383 -6.59 -4.25 -13.26
C GLN A 383 -7.20 -3.00 -12.62
N MET A 384 -6.38 -2.18 -11.95
CA MET A 384 -6.88 -1.04 -11.20
C MET A 384 -7.48 0.04 -12.12
N PRO A 385 -6.82 0.47 -13.22
CA PRO A 385 -7.46 1.37 -14.17
C PRO A 385 -8.73 0.81 -14.81
N PHE A 386 -8.80 -0.50 -15.07
CA PHE A 386 -10.01 -1.10 -15.61
C PHE A 386 -11.21 -0.90 -14.67
N ALA A 387 -11.01 -1.07 -13.36
CA ALA A 387 -12.02 -0.77 -12.35
C ALA A 387 -12.36 0.74 -12.29
N LEU A 388 -11.35 1.62 -12.26
CA LEU A 388 -11.50 3.08 -12.19
C LEU A 388 -12.24 3.67 -13.40
N GLU A 389 -12.07 3.07 -14.58
CA GLU A 389 -12.73 3.50 -15.81
C GLU A 389 -14.18 3.00 -15.91
N ASN A 390 -14.60 2.07 -15.06
CA ASN A 390 -15.96 1.56 -15.05
C ASN A 390 -16.92 2.48 -14.28
N LYS A 391 -17.49 3.47 -14.99
CA LYS A 391 -18.40 4.47 -14.41
C LYS A 391 -19.82 3.96 -14.11
N THR A 392 -20.13 2.69 -14.39
CA THR A 392 -21.43 2.11 -14.02
C THR A 392 -21.43 1.57 -12.59
N LEU A 393 -20.26 1.38 -11.97
CA LEU A 393 -20.15 0.89 -10.60
C LEU A 393 -20.34 2.01 -9.57
N PRO A 394 -20.95 1.72 -8.40
CA PRO A 394 -20.92 2.62 -7.26
C PRO A 394 -19.48 2.97 -6.85
N GLU A 395 -19.26 4.20 -6.36
CA GLU A 395 -17.91 4.69 -6.05
C GLU A 395 -17.17 3.84 -5.01
N PHE A 396 -17.86 3.31 -4.00
CA PHE A 396 -17.23 2.43 -3.01
C PHE A 396 -16.69 1.12 -3.61
N ARG A 397 -17.22 0.67 -4.76
CA ARG A 397 -16.71 -0.48 -5.51
C ARG A 397 -15.59 -0.07 -6.46
N GLN A 398 -15.76 1.06 -7.14
CA GLN A 398 -14.77 1.59 -8.07
C GLN A 398 -13.44 1.93 -7.35
N ASN A 399 -13.55 2.49 -6.15
CA ASN A 399 -12.43 3.07 -5.40
C ASN A 399 -12.00 2.22 -4.18
N GLY A 400 -12.63 1.06 -3.98
CA GLY A 400 -12.30 0.10 -2.95
C GLY A 400 -11.33 -0.97 -3.45
N TYR A 401 -10.59 -1.59 -2.54
CA TYR A 401 -9.66 -2.67 -2.84
C TYR A 401 -9.92 -3.86 -1.92
N ILE A 402 -10.11 -5.05 -2.51
CA ILE A 402 -10.26 -6.32 -1.80
C ILE A 402 -9.05 -7.16 -2.15
N SER A 403 -8.27 -7.57 -1.14
CA SER A 403 -6.99 -8.24 -1.37
C SER A 403 -7.12 -9.54 -2.15
N ALA A 404 -8.05 -10.43 -1.80
CA ALA A 404 -8.28 -11.67 -2.55
C ALA A 404 -8.60 -11.43 -4.03
N TYR A 405 -9.33 -10.35 -4.35
CA TYR A 405 -9.65 -10.01 -5.73
C TYR A 405 -8.44 -9.41 -6.47
N GLY A 406 -7.75 -8.44 -5.87
CA GLY A 406 -6.63 -7.77 -6.51
C GLY A 406 -5.40 -8.67 -6.63
N GLU A 407 -4.93 -9.27 -5.54
CA GLU A 407 -3.77 -10.17 -5.56
C GLU A 407 -4.10 -11.50 -6.24
N GLY A 408 -5.34 -11.99 -6.11
CA GLY A 408 -5.79 -13.16 -6.84
C GLY A 408 -5.84 -12.94 -8.35
N TRP A 409 -6.23 -11.73 -8.80
CA TRP A 409 -6.16 -11.34 -10.21
C TRP A 409 -4.72 -11.27 -10.71
N ALA A 410 -3.81 -10.65 -9.96
CA ALA A 410 -2.42 -10.50 -10.39
C ALA A 410 -1.67 -11.83 -10.45
N LEU A 411 -2.06 -12.81 -9.61
CA LEU A 411 -1.54 -14.17 -9.62
C LEU A 411 -2.13 -15.05 -10.74
N TYR A 412 -3.37 -14.78 -11.16
CA TYR A 412 -4.07 -15.45 -12.26
C TYR A 412 -3.57 -14.98 -13.62
#